data_AF-X0TEC2-F1
#
_entry.id   AF-X0TEC2-F1
#
_cell.length_a   1.000
_cell.length_b   1.000
_cell.length_c   1.000
_cell.angle_alpha   90.00
_cell.angle_beta   90.00
_cell.angle_gamma   90.00
#
_symmetry.space_group_name_H-M   'P 1'
#
loop_
_entity.id
_entity.type
_entity.pdbx_description
1 polymer ?
#
loop_
_entity_poly.entity_id
_entity_poly.type
_entity_poly.pdbx_seq_one_letter_code
_entity_poly.pdbx_strand_id
1 'polypeptide(L)'
;MMAPGREEDAFKYLQMALITAMTPQAKTEAGLVMAEFLLDRATMKPEPYALMARQYLEAVLDIAEKPEARLRTYRGIMKAAALMKDIHTVANACDKAIKLTPDDDVKVKFLLARIDAFLDVGTWKDVKQLLAEAEPYSTNPKWQYEFALRKAVMTGQVLLRDDWFEEWMDYTGGTVSIRSRANSA
;
A
#
# COMPACT_ATOMS: atom_id res chain seq x y z
N MET A 1 -13.02 4.95 19.09
CA MET A 1 -12.40 6.26 19.34
C MET A 1 -11.86 6.29 20.76
N MET A 2 -10.55 6.48 20.94
CA MET A 2 -9.99 6.75 22.26
C MET A 2 -10.31 8.20 22.66
N ALA A 3 -10.42 8.46 23.97
CA ALA A 3 -10.62 9.83 24.46
C ALA A 3 -9.34 10.66 24.24
N PRO A 4 -9.42 11.97 23.89
CA PRO A 4 -8.26 12.79 23.52
C PRO A 4 -7.10 12.76 24.52
N GLY A 5 -7.38 12.76 25.83
CA GLY A 5 -6.34 12.66 26.87
C GLY A 5 -5.60 11.32 26.87
N ARG A 6 -6.27 10.21 26.52
CA ARG A 6 -5.64 8.89 26.47
C ARG A 6 -4.67 8.74 25.30
N GLU A 7 -4.87 9.49 24.22
CA GLU A 7 -3.98 9.42 23.06
C GLU A 7 -2.68 10.20 23.28
N GLU A 8 -2.72 11.35 23.97
CA GLU A 8 -1.49 12.07 24.34
C GLU A 8 -0.64 11.26 25.31
N ASP A 9 -1.28 10.60 26.27
CA ASP A 9 -0.61 9.70 27.21
C ASP A 9 -0.01 8.49 26.48
N ALA A 10 -0.74 7.88 25.55
CA ALA A 10 -0.23 6.77 24.73
C ALA A 10 1.03 7.18 23.94
N PHE A 11 1.03 8.35 23.31
CA PHE A 11 2.20 8.86 22.60
C PHE A 11 3.40 9.07 23.53
N LYS A 12 3.19 9.68 24.71
CA LYS A 12 4.25 9.87 25.72
C LYS A 12 4.82 8.54 26.20
N TYR A 13 3.97 7.55 26.50
CA TYR A 13 4.42 6.23 26.92
C TYR A 13 5.23 5.51 25.83
N LEU A 14 4.83 5.62 24.57
CA LEU A 14 5.59 5.04 23.45
C LEU A 14 6.94 5.74 23.25
N GLN A 15 7.01 7.06 23.43
CA GLN A 15 8.30 7.77 23.41
C GLN A 15 9.21 7.31 24.56
N MET A 16 8.67 7.16 25.78
CA MET A 16 9.43 6.63 26.91
C MET A 16 9.91 5.20 26.65
N ALA A 17 9.08 4.35 26.04
CA ALA A 17 9.46 2.99 25.67
C ALA A 17 10.63 2.97 24.67
N LEU A 18 10.62 3.85 23.68
CA LEU A 18 11.73 4.00 22.72
C LEU A 18 13.04 4.45 23.40
N ILE A 19 12.96 5.42 24.32
CA ILE A 19 14.12 5.94 25.05
C ILE A 19 14.71 4.89 25.99
N THR A 20 13.86 4.10 26.65
CA THR A 20 14.26 3.11 27.65
C THR A 20 14.59 1.73 27.08
N ALA A 21 14.30 1.49 25.80
CA ALA A 21 14.65 0.25 25.12
C ALA A 21 16.18 0.09 24.98
N MET A 22 16.73 -0.92 25.66
CA MET A 22 18.19 -1.15 25.74
C MET A 22 18.72 -2.11 24.68
N THR A 23 17.86 -2.89 24.01
CA THR A 23 18.27 -3.90 23.02
C THR A 23 17.76 -3.55 21.62
N PRO A 24 18.45 -3.99 20.54
CA PRO A 24 17.96 -3.79 19.16
C PRO A 24 16.55 -4.35 18.95
N GLN A 25 16.25 -5.53 19.50
CA GLN A 25 14.92 -6.14 19.45
C GLN A 25 13.87 -5.26 20.17
N ALA A 26 14.15 -4.77 21.37
CA ALA A 26 13.20 -3.92 22.10
C ALA A 26 12.96 -2.59 21.37
N LYS A 27 14.02 -1.99 20.80
CA LYS A 27 13.91 -0.77 19.98
C LYS A 27 13.11 -1.01 18.70
N THR A 28 13.30 -2.15 18.05
CA THR A 28 12.52 -2.58 16.88
C THR A 28 11.03 -2.65 17.21
N GLU A 29 10.66 -3.35 18.29
CA GLU A 29 9.25 -3.47 18.69
C GLU A 29 8.65 -2.12 19.10
N ALA A 30 9.36 -1.34 19.91
CA ALA A 30 8.89 -0.02 20.32
C ALA A 30 8.69 0.92 19.12
N GLY A 31 9.60 0.87 18.13
CA GLY A 31 9.50 1.64 16.89
C GLY A 31 8.32 1.20 16.02
N LEU A 32 8.08 -0.11 15.91
CA LEU A 32 6.93 -0.66 15.19
C LEU A 32 5.60 -0.22 15.82
N VAL A 33 5.47 -0.30 17.15
CA VAL A 33 4.25 0.11 17.85
C VAL A 33 4.03 1.62 17.74
N MET A 34 5.08 2.44 17.85
CA MET A 34 4.99 3.88 17.61
C MET A 34 4.53 4.20 16.19
N ALA A 35 5.12 3.52 15.19
CA ALA A 35 4.74 3.72 13.80
C ALA A 35 3.27 3.31 13.53
N GLU A 36 2.80 2.21 14.11
CA GLU A 36 1.40 1.78 14.00
C GLU A 36 0.44 2.80 14.61
N PHE A 37 0.74 3.30 15.81
CA PHE A 37 -0.04 4.37 16.44
C PHE A 37 -0.13 5.62 15.56
N LEU A 38 0.97 6.01 14.92
CA LEU A 38 1.02 7.15 14.01
C LEU A 38 0.25 6.88 12.70
N LEU A 39 0.34 5.67 12.15
CA LEU A 39 -0.43 5.27 10.96
C LEU A 39 -1.93 5.31 11.20
N ASP A 40 -2.39 4.86 12.38
CA ASP A 40 -3.81 4.93 12.73
C ASP A 40 -4.30 6.39 12.75
N ARG A 41 -3.49 7.33 13.26
CA ARG A 41 -3.80 8.77 13.22
C ARG A 41 -3.73 9.35 11.81
N ALA A 42 -2.82 8.85 10.99
CA ALA A 42 -2.65 9.29 9.61
C ALA A 42 -3.88 8.97 8.73
N THR A 43 -4.74 8.02 9.12
CA THR A 43 -6.02 7.78 8.43
C THR A 43 -6.98 8.97 8.48
N MET A 44 -6.94 9.75 9.56
CA MET A 44 -7.79 10.93 9.75
C MET A 44 -7.08 12.22 9.33
N LYS A 45 -5.75 12.26 9.51
CA LYS A 45 -4.92 13.42 9.19
C LYS A 45 -3.57 12.94 8.65
N PRO A 46 -3.43 12.72 7.33
CA PRO A 46 -2.24 12.11 6.75
C PRO A 46 -0.93 12.80 7.16
N GLU A 47 -0.87 14.12 7.03
CA GLU A 47 0.29 14.90 7.49
C GLU A 47 0.02 15.58 8.84
N PRO A 48 0.97 15.50 9.79
CA PRO A 48 2.35 15.00 9.66
C PRO A 48 2.52 13.50 10.00
N TYR A 49 1.44 12.79 10.37
CA TYR A 49 1.55 11.49 11.04
C TYR A 49 2.11 10.38 10.15
N ALA A 50 1.76 10.33 8.86
CA ALA A 50 2.31 9.36 7.91
C ALA A 50 3.81 9.57 7.72
N LEU A 51 4.27 10.83 7.66
CA LEU A 51 5.69 11.16 7.55
C LEU A 51 6.46 10.71 8.80
N MET A 52 5.94 11.01 10.00
CA MET A 52 6.55 10.56 11.24
C MET A 52 6.58 9.03 11.34
N ALA A 53 5.49 8.35 10.99
CA ALA A 53 5.43 6.90 10.95
C ALA A 53 6.51 6.33 10.03
N ARG A 54 6.68 6.89 8.83
CA ARG A 54 7.72 6.48 7.89
C ARG A 54 9.11 6.63 8.48
N GLN A 55 9.41 7.76 9.13
CA GLN A 55 10.72 7.98 9.78
C GLN A 55 11.02 6.93 10.85
N TYR A 56 10.05 6.58 11.70
CA TYR A 56 10.21 5.50 12.68
C TYR A 56 10.43 4.15 12.01
N LEU A 57 9.70 3.85 10.93
CA LEU A 57 9.84 2.59 10.19
C LEU A 57 11.20 2.48 9.49
N GLU A 58 11.70 3.56 8.91
CA GLU A 58 13.05 3.61 8.32
C GLU A 58 14.12 3.35 9.38
N ALA A 59 14.02 4.00 10.55
CA ALA A 59 14.91 3.74 11.67
C ALA A 59 14.82 2.28 12.17
N VAL A 60 13.62 1.67 12.13
CA VAL A 60 13.45 0.25 12.44
C VAL A 60 14.16 -0.64 11.42
N LEU A 61 14.11 -0.34 10.11
CA LEU A 61 14.79 -1.15 9.09
C LEU A 61 16.31 -1.22 9.30
N ASP A 62 16.90 -0.16 9.84
CA ASP A 62 18.34 -0.07 10.10
C ASP A 62 18.80 -1.00 11.24
N ILE A 63 17.90 -1.31 12.19
CA ILE A 63 18.22 -2.09 13.40
C ILE A 63 17.55 -3.46 13.45
N ALA A 64 16.53 -3.71 12.62
CA ALA A 64 15.77 -4.95 12.64
C ALA A 64 16.57 -6.11 12.05
N GLU A 65 16.94 -7.05 12.91
CA GLU A 65 17.69 -8.27 12.56
C GLU A 65 16.79 -9.38 11.99
N LYS A 66 15.55 -9.46 12.46
CA LYS A 66 14.62 -10.54 12.10
C LYS A 66 13.87 -10.26 10.80
N PRO A 67 13.77 -11.23 9.86
CA PRO A 67 13.01 -11.06 8.62
C PRO A 67 11.55 -10.66 8.85
N GLU A 68 10.89 -11.21 9.87
CA GLU A 68 9.49 -10.94 10.18
C GLU A 68 9.26 -9.48 10.55
N ALA A 69 10.17 -8.92 11.36
CA ALA A 69 10.13 -7.51 11.72
C ALA A 69 10.32 -6.63 10.48
N ARG A 70 11.30 -6.94 9.61
CA ARG A 70 11.56 -6.20 8.37
C ARG A 70 10.35 -6.22 7.43
N LEU A 71 9.68 -7.37 7.29
CA LEU A 71 8.46 -7.49 6.50
C LEU A 71 7.34 -6.61 7.08
N ARG A 72 7.10 -6.66 8.40
CA ARG A 72 6.12 -5.78 9.06
C ARG A 72 6.45 -4.31 8.81
N THR A 73 7.73 -3.94 8.88
CA THR A 73 8.20 -2.58 8.60
C THR A 73 7.91 -2.14 7.17
N TYR A 74 8.22 -2.95 6.16
CA TYR A 74 7.90 -2.62 4.76
C TYR A 74 6.40 -2.45 4.54
N ARG A 75 5.57 -3.29 5.17
CA ARG A 75 4.11 -3.12 5.11
C ARG A 75 3.67 -1.80 5.71
N GLY A 76 4.27 -1.37 6.83
CA GLY A 76 4.06 -0.06 7.41
C GLY A 76 4.47 1.07 6.46
N ILE A 77 5.62 0.95 5.80
CA ILE A 77 6.14 1.96 4.85
C ILE A 77 5.20 2.10 3.67
N MET A 78 4.69 0.98 3.11
CA MET A 78 3.69 1.02 2.05
C MET A 78 2.43 1.77 2.47
N LYS A 79 1.93 1.53 3.69
CA LYS A 79 0.76 2.26 4.22
C LYS A 79 1.04 3.75 4.38
N ALA A 80 2.18 4.11 4.98
CA ALA A 80 2.57 5.52 5.15
C ALA A 80 2.69 6.23 3.80
N ALA A 81 3.35 5.58 2.83
CA ALA A 81 3.54 6.10 1.48
C ALA A 81 2.22 6.27 0.73
N ALA A 82 1.31 5.29 0.83
CA ALA A 82 -0.02 5.38 0.22
C ALA A 82 -0.82 6.58 0.77
N LEU A 83 -0.78 6.82 2.09
CA LEU A 83 -1.42 7.99 2.71
C LEU A 83 -0.82 9.33 2.25
N MET A 84 0.46 9.32 1.85
CA MET A 84 1.16 10.47 1.26
C MET A 84 1.10 10.51 -0.28
N LYS A 85 0.35 9.60 -0.91
CA LYS A 85 0.26 9.42 -2.37
C LYS A 85 1.61 9.16 -3.07
N ASP A 86 2.57 8.60 -2.36
CA ASP A 86 3.92 8.27 -2.86
C ASP A 86 3.98 6.84 -3.41
N ILE A 87 3.48 6.66 -4.64
CA ILE A 87 3.42 5.35 -5.31
C ILE A 87 4.81 4.73 -5.55
N HIS A 88 5.86 5.54 -5.70
CA HIS A 88 7.23 5.05 -5.90
C HIS A 88 7.75 4.37 -4.63
N THR A 89 7.52 4.97 -3.47
CA THR A 89 7.90 4.35 -2.19
C THR A 89 7.07 3.10 -1.92
N VAL A 90 5.78 3.07 -2.26
CA VAL A 90 4.95 1.85 -2.19
C VAL A 90 5.57 0.71 -3.02
N ALA A 91 5.89 0.98 -4.29
CA ALA A 91 6.47 -0.03 -5.18
C ALA A 91 7.82 -0.54 -4.66
N ASN A 92 8.72 0.36 -4.28
CA ASN A 92 10.05 0.00 -3.77
C ASN A 92 9.98 -0.83 -2.48
N ALA A 93 9.10 -0.45 -1.54
CA ALA A 93 8.90 -1.20 -0.30
C ALA A 93 8.34 -2.61 -0.57
N CYS A 94 7.38 -2.73 -1.48
CA CYS A 94 6.85 -4.02 -1.91
C CYS A 94 7.94 -4.90 -2.52
N ASP A 95 8.72 -4.38 -3.47
CA ASP A 95 9.77 -5.12 -4.17
C ASP A 95 10.88 -5.59 -3.22
N LYS A 96 11.22 -4.78 -2.21
CA LYS A 96 12.14 -5.18 -1.14
C LYS A 96 11.55 -6.27 -0.25
N ALA A 97 10.27 -6.19 0.11
CA ALA A 97 9.61 -7.17 0.96
C ALA A 97 9.48 -8.55 0.28
N ILE A 98 9.07 -8.61 -0.98
CA ILE A 98 8.92 -9.88 -1.71
C ILE A 98 10.26 -10.61 -1.92
N LYS A 99 11.37 -9.87 -1.99
CA LYS A 99 12.73 -10.43 -2.07
C LYS A 99 13.22 -11.02 -0.74
N LEU A 100 12.65 -10.58 0.38
CA LEU A 100 13.05 -11.06 1.72
C LEU A 100 12.39 -12.38 2.11
N THR A 101 11.33 -12.80 1.43
CA THR A 101 10.56 -13.99 1.81
C THR A 101 10.51 -15.01 0.67
N PRO A 102 10.81 -16.29 0.93
CA PRO A 102 10.54 -17.35 -0.04
C PRO A 102 9.05 -17.72 -0.08
N ASP A 103 8.27 -17.38 0.94
CA ASP A 103 6.86 -17.76 1.11
C ASP A 103 5.95 -16.99 0.14
N ASP A 104 5.35 -17.72 -0.79
CA ASP A 104 4.42 -17.17 -1.78
C ASP A 104 3.16 -16.57 -1.16
N ASP A 105 2.69 -17.07 -0.01
CA ASP A 105 1.54 -16.47 0.68
C ASP A 105 1.87 -15.06 1.15
N VAL A 106 3.09 -14.86 1.64
CA VAL A 106 3.55 -13.54 2.08
C VAL A 106 3.73 -12.64 0.85
N LYS A 107 4.32 -13.14 -0.25
CA LYS A 107 4.46 -12.36 -1.49
C LYS A 107 3.11 -11.88 -2.00
N VAL A 108 2.11 -12.75 -2.08
CA VAL A 108 0.76 -12.39 -2.54
C VAL A 108 0.13 -11.33 -1.65
N LYS A 109 0.29 -11.42 -0.33
CA LYS A 109 -0.20 -10.37 0.60
C LYS A 109 0.44 -9.01 0.33
N PHE A 110 1.72 -8.97 -0.04
CA PHE A 110 2.40 -7.73 -0.43
C PHE A 110 1.92 -7.22 -1.79
N LEU A 111 1.74 -8.10 -2.78
CA LEU A 111 1.20 -7.73 -4.09
C LEU A 111 -0.23 -7.16 -3.96
N LEU A 112 -1.09 -7.80 -3.18
CA LEU A 112 -2.44 -7.28 -2.90
C LEU A 112 -2.39 -5.92 -2.20
N ALA A 113 -1.53 -5.75 -1.20
CA ALA A 113 -1.36 -4.46 -0.52
C ALA A 113 -0.83 -3.36 -1.46
N ARG A 114 0.02 -3.71 -2.42
CA ARG A 114 0.49 -2.78 -3.47
C ARG A 114 -0.65 -2.40 -4.41
N ILE A 115 -1.45 -3.37 -4.86
CA ILE A 115 -2.62 -3.10 -5.71
C ILE A 115 -3.61 -2.20 -4.97
N ASP A 116 -3.89 -2.46 -3.69
CA ASP A 116 -4.81 -1.64 -2.88
C ASP A 116 -4.33 -0.19 -2.80
N ALA A 117 -3.04 0.04 -2.53
CA ALA A 117 -2.48 1.38 -2.53
C ALA A 117 -2.60 2.08 -3.90
N PHE A 118 -2.37 1.35 -5.00
CA PHE A 118 -2.49 1.92 -6.35
C PHE A 118 -3.95 2.13 -6.78
N LEU A 119 -4.91 1.37 -6.26
CA LEU A 119 -6.34 1.63 -6.46
C LEU A 119 -6.74 2.98 -5.86
N ASP A 120 -6.16 3.35 -4.71
CA ASP A 120 -6.47 4.59 -4.02
C ASP A 120 -5.80 5.82 -4.65
N VAL A 121 -4.54 5.71 -5.08
CA VAL A 121 -3.72 6.88 -5.46
C VAL A 121 -3.05 6.78 -6.83
N GLY A 122 -3.11 5.63 -7.49
CA GLY A 122 -2.46 5.38 -8.78
C GLY A 122 -3.32 5.72 -10.00
N THR A 123 -2.79 5.35 -11.17
CA THR A 123 -3.48 5.42 -12.45
C THR A 123 -4.15 4.10 -12.80
N TRP A 124 -5.12 4.13 -13.73
CA TRP A 124 -5.77 2.93 -14.22
C TRP A 124 -4.77 1.99 -14.89
N LYS A 125 -3.84 2.54 -15.68
CA LYS A 125 -2.77 1.77 -16.34
C LYS A 125 -1.87 1.04 -15.34
N ASP A 126 -1.47 1.71 -14.26
CA ASP A 126 -0.60 1.09 -13.24
C ASP A 126 -1.30 -0.09 -12.56
N VAL A 127 -2.54 0.07 -12.12
CA VAL A 127 -3.32 -1.00 -11.47
C VAL A 127 -3.53 -2.17 -12.41
N LYS A 128 -3.84 -1.89 -13.68
CA LYS A 128 -3.97 -2.92 -14.71
C LYS A 128 -2.70 -3.74 -14.87
N GLN A 129 -1.55 -3.07 -14.95
CA GLN A 129 -0.26 -3.72 -15.07
C GLN A 129 0.01 -4.61 -13.84
N LEU A 130 -0.22 -4.10 -12.63
CA LEU A 130 -0.03 -4.88 -11.40
C LEU A 130 -0.92 -6.12 -11.34
N LEU A 131 -2.17 -6.02 -11.79
CA LEU A 131 -3.09 -7.16 -11.86
C LEU A 131 -2.66 -8.20 -12.91
N ALA A 132 -2.02 -7.77 -14.00
CA ALA A 132 -1.44 -8.67 -15.00
C ALA A 132 -0.18 -9.38 -14.45
N GLU A 133 0.70 -8.65 -13.77
CA GLU A 133 1.88 -9.21 -13.11
C GLU A 133 1.50 -10.25 -12.04
N ALA A 134 0.38 -10.04 -11.34
CA ALA A 134 -0.13 -10.95 -10.33
C ALA A 134 -1.03 -12.08 -10.89
N GLU A 135 -1.24 -12.15 -12.21
CA GLU A 135 -2.11 -13.14 -12.86
C GLU A 135 -1.78 -14.60 -12.46
N PRO A 136 -0.51 -15.03 -12.37
CA PRO A 136 -0.18 -16.41 -11.97
C PRO A 136 -0.74 -16.80 -10.60
N TYR A 137 -0.93 -15.84 -9.70
CA TYR A 137 -1.50 -16.07 -8.37
C TYR A 137 -3.03 -16.03 -8.38
N SER A 138 -3.63 -15.38 -9.38
CA SER A 138 -5.08 -15.19 -9.48
C SER A 138 -5.85 -16.45 -9.89
N THR A 139 -5.17 -17.43 -10.48
CA THR A 139 -5.74 -18.73 -10.85
C THR A 139 -5.73 -19.73 -9.68
N ASN A 140 -5.00 -19.42 -8.61
CA ASN A 140 -4.99 -20.23 -7.40
C ASN A 140 -6.32 -20.02 -6.63
N PRO A 141 -7.11 -21.07 -6.36
CA PRO A 141 -8.40 -20.96 -5.67
C PRO A 141 -8.35 -20.22 -4.33
N LYS A 142 -7.20 -20.28 -3.64
CA LYS A 142 -6.97 -19.57 -2.37
C LYS A 142 -7.04 -18.06 -2.50
N TRP A 143 -6.55 -17.50 -3.61
CA TRP A 143 -6.38 -16.06 -3.83
C TRP A 143 -7.31 -15.49 -4.88
N GLN A 144 -7.97 -16.35 -5.65
CA GLN A 144 -8.87 -15.98 -6.74
C GLN A 144 -9.90 -14.93 -6.32
N TYR A 145 -10.53 -15.11 -5.15
CA TYR A 145 -11.53 -14.17 -4.64
C TYR A 145 -10.93 -12.78 -4.35
N GLU A 146 -9.76 -12.71 -3.72
CA GLU A 146 -9.09 -11.45 -3.38
C GLU A 146 -8.73 -10.66 -4.65
N PHE A 147 -8.21 -11.33 -5.68
CA PHE A 147 -7.92 -10.70 -6.97
C PHE A 147 -9.18 -10.30 -7.74
N ALA A 148 -10.23 -11.13 -7.70
CA ALA A 148 -11.52 -10.80 -8.31
C ALA A 148 -12.12 -9.53 -7.70
N LEU A 149 -12.01 -9.35 -6.38
CA LEU A 149 -12.46 -8.13 -5.70
C LEU A 149 -11.70 -6.90 -6.23
N ARG A 150 -10.36 -6.96 -6.34
CA ARG A 150 -9.58 -5.80 -6.84
C ARG A 150 -9.87 -5.49 -8.31
N LYS A 151 -10.08 -6.51 -9.15
CA LYS A 151 -10.54 -6.31 -10.54
C LYS A 151 -11.90 -5.61 -10.59
N ALA A 152 -12.84 -5.98 -9.71
CA ALA A 152 -14.14 -5.33 -9.60
C ALA A 152 -14.02 -3.88 -9.11
N VAL A 153 -13.20 -3.62 -8.08
CA VAL A 153 -12.94 -2.26 -7.57
C VAL A 153 -12.31 -1.39 -8.65
N MET A 154 -11.29 -1.89 -9.37
CA MET A 154 -10.69 -1.18 -10.50
C MET A 154 -11.74 -0.78 -11.54
N THR A 155 -12.65 -1.70 -11.88
CA THR A 155 -13.74 -1.45 -12.83
C THR A 155 -14.72 -0.40 -12.29
N GLY A 156 -15.05 -0.45 -11.00
CA GLY A 156 -15.87 0.57 -10.36
C GLY A 156 -15.21 1.95 -10.37
N GLN A 157 -13.91 2.03 -10.12
CA GLN A 157 -13.15 3.28 -10.15
C GLN A 157 -13.17 3.93 -11.53
N VAL A 158 -13.11 3.17 -12.62
CA VAL A 158 -13.27 3.71 -14.00
C VAL A 158 -14.59 4.47 -14.17
N LEU A 159 -15.65 4.10 -13.47
CA LEU A 159 -16.95 4.79 -13.53
C LEU A 159 -17.05 6.01 -12.60
N LEU A 160 -16.14 6.12 -11.62
CA LEU A 160 -16.19 7.14 -10.57
C LEU A 160 -15.11 8.22 -10.75
N ARG A 161 -14.08 7.93 -11.54
CA ARG A 161 -12.89 8.76 -11.71
C ARG A 161 -12.72 9.13 -13.18
N ASP A 162 -12.92 10.41 -13.49
CA ASP A 162 -12.82 10.93 -14.86
C ASP A 162 -11.44 10.66 -15.48
N ASP A 163 -10.36 10.82 -14.70
CA ASP A 163 -8.99 10.53 -15.13
C ASP A 163 -8.80 9.06 -15.54
N TRP A 164 -9.41 8.14 -14.79
CA TRP A 164 -9.36 6.71 -15.13
C TRP A 164 -10.27 6.35 -16.30
N PHE A 165 -11.42 7.00 -16.40
CA PHE A 165 -12.34 6.81 -17.52
C PHE A 165 -11.68 7.18 -18.85
N GLU A 166 -11.01 8.33 -18.90
CA GLU A 166 -10.26 8.78 -20.08
C GLU A 166 -9.15 7.79 -20.47
N GLU A 167 -8.32 7.35 -19.52
CA GLU A 167 -7.29 6.35 -19.79
C GLU A 167 -7.86 5.02 -20.32
N TRP A 168 -9.00 4.58 -19.77
CA TRP A 168 -9.68 3.37 -20.19
C TRP A 168 -10.32 3.52 -21.58
N MET A 169 -10.90 4.67 -21.87
CA MET A 169 -11.45 5.02 -23.18
C MET A 169 -10.36 5.07 -24.26
N ASP A 170 -9.19 5.63 -23.96
CA ASP A 170 -8.05 5.61 -24.89
C ASP A 170 -7.59 4.17 -25.17
N TYR A 171 -7.57 3.34 -24.13
CA TYR A 171 -7.18 1.94 -24.26
C TYR A 171 -8.19 1.10 -25.06
N THR A 172 -9.49 1.32 -24.86
CA THR A 172 -10.57 0.57 -25.52
C THR A 172 -11.01 1.18 -26.86
N GLY A 173 -10.83 2.49 -27.02
CA GLY A 173 -11.18 3.28 -28.20
C GLY A 173 -10.24 3.07 -29.39
N GLY A 174 -9.09 2.42 -29.18
CA GLY A 174 -8.25 1.88 -30.26
C GLY A 174 -8.88 0.69 -31.01
N THR A 175 -9.98 0.11 -30.52
CA THR A 175 -10.72 -0.96 -31.21
C THR A 175 -12.17 -0.60 -31.56
N VAL A 176 -12.59 0.65 -31.39
CA VAL A 176 -13.82 1.15 -32.00
C VAL A 176 -13.44 2.09 -33.14
N SER A 177 -13.05 1.49 -34.27
CA SER A 177 -13.28 2.11 -35.57
C SER A 177 -14.80 2.30 -35.69
N ILE A 178 -15.29 3.45 -35.27
CA ILE A 178 -16.55 3.96 -35.78
C ILE A 178 -16.25 4.22 -37.25
N ARG A 179 -16.51 3.21 -38.09
CA ARG A 179 -16.66 3.40 -39.52
C ARG A 179 -17.70 4.49 -39.69
N SER A 180 -17.26 5.74 -39.86
CA SER A 180 -18.02 6.78 -40.50
C SER A 180 -18.16 6.40 -41.97
N ARG A 181 -19.00 5.40 -42.23
CA ARG A 181 -19.69 5.30 -43.52
C ARG A 181 -20.70 6.45 -43.57
N ALA A 182 -20.24 7.57 -44.07
CA ALA A 182 -21.04 8.47 -44.89
C ALA A 182 -20.14 8.73 -46.10
N ASN A 183 -20.25 7.98 -47.20
CA ASN A 183 -21.29 8.17 -48.22
C ASN A 183 -21.75 9.63 -48.31
N SER A 184 -20.82 10.51 -48.69
CA SER A 184 -21.17 11.68 -49.49
C SER A 184 -20.94 11.32 -50.96
N ALA A 185 -22.04 10.89 -51.58
CA ALA A 185 -22.24 10.96 -53.02
C ALA A 185 -22.33 12.41 -53.48
#